data_AF-A8NT14-F1
#
_entry.id   AF-A8NT14-F1
#
_cell.length_a   1.000
_cell.length_b   1.000
_cell.length_c   1.000
_cell.angle_alpha   90.00
_cell.angle_beta   90.00
_cell.angle_gamma   90.00
#
_symmetry.space_group_name_H-M   'P 1'
#
loop_
_entity.id
_entity.type
_entity.pdbx_description
1 polymer ?
#
loop_
_entity_poly.entity_id
_entity_poly.type
_entity_poly.pdbx_seq_one_letter_code
_entity_poly.pdbx_strand_id
1 'polypeptide(L)'
;MDIDATRVGPNGKSRDDFLQAMRGRCFGCGSTAHVKKDGNHGSLRCNYCQRMGHSSNVCQDKYMGITPGRGLAPRRRIAATQEAPFSLFNEGSSAPTATATVAATPSPSVDINAINAAQQRQLEILAKLEQLQQDF
;
A
#
# COMPACT_ATOMS: atom_id res chain seq x y z
N MET A 1 -3.65 -25.32 -27.67
CA MET A 1 -3.28 -24.12 -26.90
C MET A 1 -3.26 -24.53 -25.44
N ASP A 2 -2.08 -24.72 -24.87
CA ASP A 2 -1.93 -25.13 -23.47
C ASP A 2 -2.24 -23.94 -22.56
N ILE A 3 -3.38 -24.00 -21.89
CA ILE A 3 -3.79 -22.98 -20.92
C ILE A 3 -3.03 -23.30 -19.64
N ASP A 4 -1.95 -22.56 -19.42
CA ASP A 4 -1.12 -22.62 -18.23
C ASP A 4 -2.02 -22.49 -16.97
N ALA A 5 -2.24 -23.60 -16.25
CA ALA A 5 -3.16 -23.66 -15.11
C ALA A 5 -2.77 -22.71 -13.96
N THR A 6 -1.53 -22.19 -14.00
CA THR A 6 -1.00 -21.19 -13.09
C THR A 6 -1.57 -19.77 -13.32
N ARG A 7 -2.20 -19.52 -14.49
CA ARG A 7 -2.76 -18.21 -14.87
C ARG A 7 -4.27 -18.08 -14.62
N VAL A 8 -4.92 -19.16 -14.22
CA VAL A 8 -6.37 -19.24 -14.03
C VAL A 8 -6.68 -19.14 -12.54
N GLY A 9 -7.57 -18.22 -12.17
CA GLY A 9 -8.03 -18.10 -10.79
C GLY A 9 -8.89 -19.30 -10.37
N PRO A 10 -9.16 -19.46 -9.06
CA PRO A 10 -10.00 -20.55 -8.53
C PRO A 10 -11.42 -20.58 -9.15
N ASN A 11 -11.87 -19.46 -9.73
CA ASN A 11 -13.15 -19.35 -10.42
C ASN A 11 -13.09 -19.67 -11.93
N GLY A 12 -11.98 -20.22 -12.45
CA GLY A 12 -11.83 -20.53 -13.87
C GLY A 12 -11.58 -19.31 -14.77
N LYS A 13 -11.56 -18.10 -14.20
CA LYS A 13 -11.31 -16.84 -14.90
C LYS A 13 -9.81 -16.57 -15.01
N SER A 14 -9.34 -16.39 -16.24
CA SER A 14 -7.93 -16.09 -16.51
C SER A 14 -7.66 -14.58 -16.48
N ARG A 15 -6.37 -14.23 -16.38
CA ARG A 15 -5.91 -12.85 -16.55
C ARG A 15 -6.27 -12.28 -17.93
N ASP A 16 -6.25 -13.10 -18.97
CA ASP A 16 -6.51 -12.65 -20.33
C ASP A 16 -7.98 -12.26 -20.53
N ASP A 17 -8.90 -12.98 -19.89
CA ASP A 17 -10.32 -12.64 -19.85
C ASP A 17 -10.55 -11.28 -19.14
N PHE A 18 -9.83 -11.04 -18.04
CA PHE A 18 -9.83 -9.72 -17.40
C PHE A 18 -9.31 -8.61 -18.32
N LEU A 19 -8.22 -8.84 -19.05
CA LEU A 19 -7.67 -7.86 -19.99
C LEU A 19 -8.63 -7.56 -21.13
N GLN A 20 -9.36 -8.58 -21.60
CA GLN A 20 -10.39 -8.42 -22.63
C GLN A 20 -11.58 -7.61 -22.10
N ALA A 21 -12.06 -7.90 -20.87
CA ALA A 21 -13.14 -7.15 -20.22
C ALA A 21 -12.76 -5.69 -19.92
N MET A 22 -11.47 -5.42 -19.72
CA MET A 22 -10.91 -4.09 -19.44
C MET A 22 -10.48 -3.32 -20.69
N ARG A 23 -10.60 -3.90 -21.88
CA ARG A 23 -10.20 -3.26 -23.13
C ARG A 23 -11.02 -1.99 -23.36
N GLY A 24 -10.33 -0.87 -23.56
CA GLY A 24 -10.97 0.45 -23.73
C GLY A 24 -11.48 1.09 -22.43
N ARG A 25 -11.20 0.49 -21.26
CA ARG A 25 -11.55 1.04 -19.95
C ARG A 25 -10.32 1.44 -19.16
N CYS A 26 -10.46 2.44 -18.30
CA CYS A 26 -9.42 2.86 -17.39
C CYS A 26 -9.17 1.79 -16.32
N PHE A 27 -7.93 1.27 -16.25
CA PHE A 27 -7.51 0.31 -15.22
C PHE A 27 -7.54 0.86 -13.78
N GLY A 28 -7.69 2.17 -13.60
CA GLY A 28 -7.91 2.79 -12.29
C GLY A 28 -9.35 2.72 -11.82
N CYS A 29 -10.29 3.36 -12.55
CA CYS A 29 -11.68 3.51 -12.12
C CYS A 29 -12.71 2.71 -12.94
N GLY A 30 -12.35 2.21 -14.13
CA GLY A 30 -13.24 1.46 -15.00
C GLY A 30 -14.02 2.30 -16.01
N SER A 31 -13.87 3.63 -15.95
CA SER A 31 -14.46 4.55 -16.92
C SER A 31 -13.86 4.39 -18.32
N THR A 32 -14.65 4.60 -19.36
CA THR A 32 -14.20 4.69 -20.76
C THR A 32 -13.84 6.12 -21.17
N ALA A 33 -14.08 7.10 -20.28
CA ALA A 33 -13.88 8.52 -20.59
C ALA A 33 -12.40 8.93 -20.68
N HIS A 34 -11.51 8.16 -20.05
CA HIS A 34 -10.09 8.50 -19.96
C HIS A 34 -9.22 7.26 -19.87
N VAL A 35 -7.92 7.43 -20.14
CA VAL A 35 -6.92 6.39 -19.91
C VAL A 35 -6.32 6.52 -18.50
N LYS A 36 -5.65 5.47 -18.03
CA LYS A 36 -5.11 5.40 -16.65
C LYS A 36 -4.22 6.60 -16.28
N LYS A 37 -3.52 7.17 -17.27
CA LYS A 37 -2.58 8.30 -17.08
C LYS A 37 -3.30 9.59 -16.68
N ASP A 38 -4.49 9.84 -17.21
CA ASP A 38 -5.20 11.13 -17.02
C ASP A 38 -6.11 11.13 -15.79
N GLY A 39 -6.30 9.97 -15.17
CA GLY A 39 -7.32 9.78 -14.15
C GLY A 39 -6.91 9.98 -12.70
N ASN A 40 -5.66 10.38 -12.44
CA ASN A 40 -5.09 10.58 -11.11
C ASN A 40 -5.49 9.52 -10.06
N HIS A 41 -5.37 8.23 -10.42
CA HIS A 41 -5.78 7.12 -9.55
C HIS A 41 -4.71 6.69 -8.53
N GLY A 42 -3.58 7.41 -8.44
CA GLY A 42 -2.43 7.02 -7.62
C GLY A 42 -2.75 6.94 -6.12
N SER A 43 -3.67 7.79 -5.66
CA SER A 43 -4.17 7.83 -4.28
C SER A 43 -5.34 6.86 -4.01
N LEU A 44 -5.89 6.22 -5.05
CA LEU A 44 -7.04 5.34 -4.91
C LEU A 44 -6.61 3.99 -4.35
N ARG A 45 -7.13 3.61 -3.18
CA ARG A 45 -6.91 2.30 -2.57
C ARG A 45 -8.05 1.35 -2.91
N CYS A 46 -7.73 0.16 -3.40
CA CYS A 46 -8.70 -0.90 -3.64
C CYS A 46 -9.15 -1.52 -2.30
N ASN A 47 -10.45 -1.66 -2.05
CA ASN A 47 -10.95 -2.28 -0.79
C ASN A 47 -10.74 -3.80 -0.77
N TYR A 48 -10.63 -4.45 -1.94
CA TYR A 48 -10.50 -5.90 -2.03
C TYR A 48 -9.05 -6.38 -1.83
N CYS A 49 -8.12 -5.89 -2.65
CA CYS A 49 -6.71 -6.29 -2.56
C CYS A 49 -5.85 -5.31 -1.74
N GLN A 50 -6.41 -4.17 -1.32
CA GLN A 50 -5.75 -3.14 -0.50
C GLN A 50 -4.53 -2.47 -1.16
N ARG A 51 -4.31 -2.69 -2.46
CA ARG A 51 -3.26 -2.04 -3.26
C ARG A 51 -3.75 -0.67 -3.76
N MET A 52 -2.80 0.24 -3.96
CA MET A 52 -3.05 1.58 -4.51
C MET A 52 -3.10 1.55 -6.05
N GLY A 53 -3.74 2.55 -6.66
CA GLY A 53 -3.75 2.74 -8.12
C GLY A 53 -5.00 2.25 -8.85
N HIS A 54 -5.98 1.65 -8.16
CA HIS A 54 -7.22 1.16 -8.77
C HIS A 54 -8.39 1.01 -7.77
N SER A 55 -9.61 0.98 -8.32
CA SER A 55 -10.87 0.77 -7.60
C SER A 55 -11.17 -0.71 -7.43
N SER A 56 -11.94 -1.05 -6.39
CA SER A 56 -12.44 -2.39 -6.11
C SER A 56 -13.22 -3.02 -7.27
N ASN A 57 -13.87 -2.21 -8.11
CA ASN A 57 -14.63 -2.70 -9.29
C ASN A 57 -13.73 -3.19 -10.42
N VAL A 58 -12.48 -2.71 -10.46
CA VAL A 58 -11.50 -3.01 -11.52
C VAL A 58 -10.39 -3.92 -11.00
N CYS A 59 -10.56 -4.45 -9.79
CA CYS A 59 -9.56 -5.29 -9.17
C CYS A 59 -9.46 -6.64 -9.90
N GLN A 60 -8.28 -6.92 -10.45
CA GLN A 60 -8.00 -8.20 -11.10
C GLN A 60 -8.17 -9.38 -10.13
N ASP A 61 -7.71 -9.24 -8.89
CA ASP A 61 -7.82 -10.30 -7.86
C ASP A 61 -9.29 -10.63 -7.59
N LYS A 62 -10.15 -9.60 -7.53
CA LYS A 62 -11.61 -9.77 -7.38
C LYS A 62 -12.22 -10.45 -8.60
N TYR A 63 -11.78 -10.09 -9.80
CA TYR A 63 -12.26 -10.70 -11.05
C TYR A 63 -11.92 -12.19 -11.13
N MET A 64 -10.69 -12.54 -10.75
CA MET A 64 -10.19 -13.92 -10.76
C MET A 64 -10.67 -14.76 -9.57
N GLY A 65 -11.32 -14.14 -8.57
CA GLY A 65 -11.76 -14.81 -7.34
C GLY A 65 -10.62 -15.19 -6.40
N ILE A 66 -9.46 -14.55 -6.54
CA ILE A 66 -8.30 -14.79 -5.69
C ILE A 66 -8.58 -14.18 -4.32
N THR A 67 -8.24 -14.88 -3.24
CA THR A 67 -8.47 -14.41 -1.87
C THR A 67 -7.96 -12.98 -1.65
N PRO A 68 -8.73 -12.13 -0.95
CA PRO A 68 -8.35 -10.74 -0.72
C PRO A 68 -7.06 -10.67 0.10
N GLY A 69 -6.23 -9.66 -0.16
CA GLY A 69 -5.02 -9.39 0.64
C GLY A 69 -3.79 -10.24 0.31
N ARG A 70 -3.78 -11.06 -0.76
CA ARG A 70 -2.60 -11.86 -1.17
C ARG A 70 -1.33 -11.01 -1.41
N GLY A 71 -1.50 -9.73 -1.75
CA GLY A 71 -0.42 -8.77 -1.96
C GLY A 71 0.03 -8.00 -0.71
N LEU A 72 -0.73 -8.08 0.38
CA LEU A 72 -0.28 -7.68 1.71
C LEU A 72 0.26 -8.94 2.36
N ALA A 73 1.51 -9.29 2.05
CA ALA A 73 2.23 -10.10 3.02
C ALA A 73 2.09 -9.35 4.35
N PRO A 74 1.51 -9.94 5.42
CA PRO A 74 1.71 -9.38 6.74
C PRO A 74 3.21 -9.24 6.86
N ARG A 75 3.70 -8.05 7.24
CA ARG A 75 5.09 -7.87 7.63
C ARG A 75 5.31 -8.82 8.81
N ARG A 76 5.57 -10.10 8.53
CA ARG A 76 6.11 -11.04 9.49
C ARG A 76 7.41 -10.38 9.88
N ARG A 77 7.43 -9.79 11.07
CA ARG A 77 8.67 -9.34 11.69
C ARG A 77 9.45 -10.63 11.87
N ILE A 78 10.34 -10.92 10.94
CA ILE A 78 11.35 -11.95 11.14
C ILE A 78 12.21 -11.36 12.26
N ALA A 79 12.00 -11.84 13.48
CA ALA A 79 12.94 -11.58 14.56
C ALA A 79 14.27 -12.17 14.09
N ALA A 80 15.27 -11.31 13.90
CA ALA A 80 16.61 -11.74 13.56
C ALA A 80 17.19 -12.46 14.79
N THR A 81 16.97 -13.77 14.89
CA THR A 81 17.76 -14.61 15.77
C THR A 81 19.16 -14.64 15.17
N GLN A 82 20.10 -14.09 15.92
CA GLN A 82 21.52 -14.09 15.62
C GLN A 82 22.01 -15.54 15.50
N GLU A 83 22.95 -15.80 14.59
CA GLU A 83 24.24 -16.46 14.86
C GLU A 83 24.90 -16.88 13.54
N ALA A 84 26.09 -16.30 13.33
CA ALA A 84 27.23 -16.71 12.52
C ALA A 84 27.70 -15.60 11.55
N PRO A 85 28.93 -15.07 11.73
CA PRO A 85 29.53 -14.21 10.72
C PRO A 85 29.82 -15.07 9.49
N PHE A 86 29.12 -14.81 8.38
CA PHE A 86 29.54 -15.34 7.09
C PHE A 86 30.80 -14.55 6.67
N SER A 87 31.96 -15.17 6.79
CA SER A 87 33.20 -14.62 6.23
C SER A 87 33.18 -14.85 4.72
N LEU A 88 32.66 -13.88 3.95
CA LEU A 88 32.69 -13.90 2.48
C LEU A 88 33.93 -13.23 1.87
N PHE A 89 34.88 -12.79 2.69
CA PHE A 89 36.10 -12.13 2.23
C PHE A 89 37.32 -12.77 2.90
N ASN A 90 37.95 -13.68 2.15
CA ASN A 90 39.32 -14.10 2.39
C ASN A 90 40.26 -12.94 2.02
N GLU A 91 41.18 -12.64 2.93
CA GLU A 91 42.09 -11.50 2.93
C GLU A 91 42.93 -11.37 1.65
N GLY A 92 43.00 -10.15 1.13
CA GLY A 92 43.96 -9.77 0.11
C GLY A 92 43.62 -8.47 -0.60
N SER A 93 44.40 -7.42 -0.34
CA SER A 93 44.52 -6.16 -1.09
C SER A 93 43.65 -4.96 -0.68
N SER A 94 44.24 -4.15 0.20
CA SER A 94 44.39 -2.68 0.15
C SER A 94 43.24 -1.78 -0.34
N ALA A 95 42.64 -1.05 0.64
CA ALA A 95 42.26 0.38 0.71
C ALA A 95 41.90 1.19 -0.56
N PRO A 96 40.98 2.20 -0.51
CA PRO A 96 40.81 3.11 0.63
C PRO A 96 39.37 3.46 1.05
N THR A 97 39.34 4.01 2.26
CA THR A 97 38.30 4.78 2.95
C THR A 97 37.43 5.63 2.02
N ALA A 98 36.12 5.38 2.03
CA ALA A 98 35.11 6.33 1.60
C ALA A 98 34.09 6.50 2.73
N THR A 99 34.26 7.56 3.50
CA THR A 99 33.30 8.03 4.51
C THR A 99 32.07 8.55 3.77
N ALA A 100 31.03 7.73 3.65
CA ALA A 100 29.73 8.14 3.16
C ALA A 100 28.75 8.22 4.33
N THR A 101 28.72 9.36 5.01
CA THR A 101 27.68 9.73 5.97
C THR A 101 26.38 9.98 5.19
N VAL A 102 25.59 8.93 4.98
CA VAL A 102 24.18 9.09 4.59
C VAL A 102 23.40 9.44 5.85
N ALA A 103 23.12 10.74 6.01
CA ALA A 103 22.20 11.24 7.01
C ALA A 103 20.84 10.55 6.80
N ALA A 104 20.48 9.67 7.74
CA ALA A 104 19.16 9.08 7.81
C ALA A 104 18.15 10.20 8.11
N THR A 105 17.38 10.61 7.10
CA THR A 105 16.16 11.40 7.31
C THR A 105 15.21 10.61 8.20
N PRO A 106 14.82 11.11 9.40
CA PRO A 106 13.83 10.43 10.21
C PRO A 106 12.49 10.44 9.49
N SER A 107 11.91 9.25 9.31
CA SER A 107 10.53 9.08 8.88
C SER A 107 9.61 9.77 9.91
N PRO A 108 8.50 10.42 9.50
CA PRO A 108 7.59 11.04 10.45
C PRO A 108 6.91 9.93 11.27
N SER A 109 7.45 9.67 12.46
CA SER A 109 6.74 8.93 13.49
C SER A 109 5.57 9.79 13.92
N VAL A 110 4.36 9.33 13.60
CA VAL A 110 3.14 9.97 14.06
C VAL A 110 3.06 9.76 15.58
N ASP A 111 3.31 10.81 16.35
CA ASP A 111 3.19 10.79 17.80
C ASP A 111 1.70 10.71 18.18
N ILE A 112 1.24 9.49 18.49
CA ILE A 112 -0.14 9.18 18.87
C ILE A 112 -0.60 10.05 20.05
N ASN A 113 0.31 10.38 20.97
CA ASN A 113 0.05 11.26 22.10
C ASN A 113 -0.29 12.69 21.65
N ALA A 114 0.35 13.19 20.58
CA ALA A 114 0.06 14.51 20.03
C ALA A 114 -1.32 14.55 19.35
N ILE A 115 -1.75 13.46 18.72
CA ILE A 115 -3.09 13.33 18.13
C ILE A 115 -4.16 13.34 19.22
N ASN A 116 -3.98 12.57 20.30
CA ASN A 116 -4.94 12.52 21.40
C ASN A 116 -5.08 13.88 22.09
N ALA A 117 -3.97 14.61 22.28
CA ALA A 117 -4.01 15.98 22.82
C ALA A 117 -4.73 16.97 21.89
N ALA A 118 -4.56 16.83 20.57
CA ALA A 118 -5.27 17.66 19.60
C ALA A 118 -6.79 17.39 19.60
N GLN A 119 -7.20 16.13 19.77
CA GLN A 119 -8.62 15.76 19.88
C GLN A 119 -9.28 16.31 21.14
N GLN A 120 -8.58 16.28 22.28
CA GLN A 120 -9.09 16.87 23.53
C GLN A 120 -9.36 18.37 23.39
N ARG A 121 -8.44 19.12 22.76
CA ARG A 121 -8.65 20.56 22.48
C ARG A 121 -9.86 20.84 21.60
N GLN A 122 -10.13 19.97 20.62
CA GLN A 122 -11.32 20.12 19.77
C GLN A 122 -12.62 19.97 20.57
N LEU A 123 -12.66 19.01 21.51
CA LEU A 123 -13.82 18.82 22.38
C LEU A 123 -14.00 19.98 23.35
N GLU A 124 -12.92 20.51 23.92
CA GLU A 124 -12.97 21.68 24.81
C GLU A 124 -13.51 22.92 24.09
N ILE A 125 -13.10 23.14 22.83
CA ILE A 125 -13.60 24.26 22.02
C ILE A 125 -15.11 24.10 21.77
N LEU A 126 -15.57 22.90 21.43
CA LEU A 126 -16.99 22.64 21.23
C LEU A 126 -17.81 22.86 22.50
N ALA A 127 -17.34 22.33 23.64
CA ALA A 127 -18.00 22.52 24.92
C ALA A 127 -18.11 24.01 25.30
N LYS A 128 -17.06 24.80 25.02
CA LYS A 128 -17.07 26.25 25.28
C LYS A 128 -18.04 27.01 24.37
N LEU A 129 -18.20 26.56 23.13
CA LEU A 129 -19.19 27.13 22.20
C LEU A 129 -20.63 26.83 22.65
N GLU A 130 -20.91 25.60 23.11
CA GLU A 130 -22.21 25.26 23.68
C GLU A 130 -22.53 26.08 24.94
N GLN A 131 -21.54 26.29 25.80
CA GLN A 131 -21.72 27.10 27.00
C GLN A 131 -22.03 28.56 26.65
N LEU A 132 -21.34 29.14 25.67
CA LEU A 132 -21.65 30.47 25.13
C LEU A 132 -23.04 30.54 24.49
N GLN A 133 -23.54 29.45 23.91
CA GLN A 133 -24.91 29.41 23.39
C GLN A 133 -25.98 29.31 24.48
N GLN A 134 -25.64 28.81 25.68
CA GLN A 134 -26.55 28.74 26.82
C GLN A 134 -26.57 30.02 27.67
N ASP A 135 -25.51 30.83 27.60
CA ASP A 135 -25.41 32.13 28.29
C ASP A 135 -26.11 33.30 27.54
N PHE A 136 -26.79 33.02 26.41
CA PHE A 136 -27.65 33.96 25.66
C PHE A 136 -29.11 33.50 25.69
#